data_AF-A0A7X3U2B0-F1
#
_entry.id   AF-A0A7X3U2B0-F1
#
_cell.length_a   1.000
_cell.length_b   1.000
_cell.length_c   1.000
_cell.angle_alpha   90.00
_cell.angle_beta   90.00
_cell.angle_gamma   90.00
#
_symmetry.space_group_name_H-M   'P 1'
#
loop_
_entity.id
_entity.type
_entity.pdbx_description
1 polymer ?
#
loop_
_entity_poly.entity_id
_entity_poly.type
_entity_poly.pdbx_seq_one_letter_code
_entity_poly.pdbx_strand_id
1 'polypeptide(L)'
;MVFRAPPGQSHAPDKAAKKAEMQRRVLADEPVGILAYDGDNPVAWCSIAPVGTFQRLGKAVDKEREGVWSLTCFFVPRRLRGHGLSRRLLQAAIEHARARGARTLEAYPVEPDSPSYGYLGRVPMFLAAGFEEVGPLGTRRHVMRLPLA
;
A
#
# COMPACT_ATOMS: atom_id res chain seq x y z
N MET A 1 2.30 4.27 -9.08
CA MET A 1 1.43 3.12 -8.72
C MET A 1 2.16 1.86 -9.14
N VAL A 2 2.44 0.95 -8.20
CA VAL A 2 3.13 -0.31 -8.50
C VAL A 2 2.09 -1.30 -8.98
N PHE A 3 2.03 -1.57 -10.28
CA PHE A 3 1.18 -2.63 -10.81
C PHE A 3 1.79 -4.00 -10.44
N ARG A 4 0.98 -4.89 -9.86
CA ARG A 4 1.38 -6.26 -9.51
C ARG A 4 1.22 -7.15 -10.73
N ALA A 5 2.21 -7.10 -11.62
CA ALA A 5 2.23 -7.93 -12.82
C ALA A 5 2.30 -9.43 -12.46
N PRO A 6 1.77 -10.32 -13.30
CA PRO A 6 2.00 -11.75 -13.19
C PRO A 6 3.49 -12.09 -13.35
N PRO A 7 3.99 -13.19 -12.74
CA PRO A 7 5.34 -13.69 -12.98
C PRO A 7 5.60 -13.92 -14.48
N GLY A 8 6.77 -13.51 -14.97
CA GLY A 8 7.19 -13.79 -16.35
C GLY A 8 6.69 -12.82 -17.43
N GLN A 9 5.95 -11.75 -17.11
CA GLN A 9 5.60 -10.72 -18.09
C GLN A 9 6.73 -9.70 -18.28
N SER A 10 7.28 -9.65 -19.50
CA SER A 10 8.35 -8.75 -19.93
C SER A 10 7.85 -7.37 -20.38
N HIS A 11 6.59 -7.24 -20.80
CA HIS A 11 5.99 -5.98 -21.26
C HIS A 11 4.95 -5.44 -20.29
N ALA A 12 4.84 -4.11 -20.20
CA ALA A 12 3.82 -3.46 -19.39
C ALA A 12 2.43 -3.81 -19.96
N PRO A 13 1.55 -4.49 -19.20
CA PRO A 13 0.25 -4.87 -19.72
C PRO A 13 -0.60 -3.65 -20.02
N ASP A 14 -1.48 -3.79 -21.02
CA ASP A 14 -2.47 -2.78 -21.34
C ASP A 14 -3.50 -2.61 -20.20
N LYS A 15 -4.42 -1.65 -20.37
CA LYS A 15 -5.43 -1.36 -19.34
C LYS A 15 -6.38 -2.53 -19.09
N ALA A 16 -6.74 -3.28 -20.12
CA ALA A 16 -7.68 -4.40 -20.02
C ALA A 16 -7.04 -5.57 -19.26
N ALA A 17 -5.80 -5.93 -19.60
CA ALA A 17 -5.03 -6.95 -18.91
C ALA A 17 -4.79 -6.61 -17.42
N LYS A 18 -4.49 -5.34 -17.11
CA LYS A 18 -4.38 -4.88 -15.72
C LYS A 18 -5.68 -5.05 -14.93
N LYS A 19 -6.81 -4.74 -15.56
CA LYS A 19 -8.14 -4.91 -14.95
C LYS A 19 -8.46 -6.39 -14.72
N ALA A 20 -8.24 -7.23 -15.73
CA ALA A 20 -8.49 -8.66 -15.63
C ALA A 20 -7.65 -9.32 -14.52
N GLU A 21 -6.37 -8.96 -14.39
CA GLU A 21 -5.52 -9.49 -13.33
C GLU A 21 -5.97 -9.03 -11.94
N MET A 22 -6.37 -7.75 -11.78
CA MET A 22 -6.96 -7.28 -10.52
C MET A 22 -8.23 -8.06 -10.17
N GLN A 23 -9.11 -8.27 -11.15
CA GLN A 23 -10.35 -9.05 -10.96
C GLN A 23 -10.05 -10.48 -10.55
N ARG A 24 -9.09 -11.15 -11.21
CA ARG A 24 -8.67 -12.51 -10.88
C ARG A 24 -8.19 -12.62 -9.42
N ARG A 25 -7.38 -11.66 -8.95
CA ARG A 25 -6.88 -11.63 -7.57
C ARG A 25 -8.02 -11.46 -6.57
N VAL A 26 -8.94 -10.53 -6.83
CA VAL A 26 -10.11 -10.32 -5.98
C VAL A 26 -10.98 -11.57 -5.91
N LEU A 27 -11.26 -12.22 -7.04
CA LEU A 27 -12.06 -13.46 -7.09
C LEU A 27 -11.36 -14.65 -6.41
N ALA A 28 -10.04 -14.63 -6.30
CA ALA A 28 -9.24 -15.64 -5.61
C ALA A 28 -9.02 -15.33 -4.11
N ASP A 29 -9.71 -14.33 -3.55
CA ASP A 29 -9.49 -13.80 -2.19
C ASP A 29 -8.04 -13.38 -1.91
N GLU A 30 -7.27 -13.04 -2.94
CA GLU A 30 -5.91 -12.52 -2.76
C GLU A 30 -5.99 -11.05 -2.30
N PRO A 31 -5.38 -10.67 -1.16
CA PRO A 31 -5.39 -9.30 -0.70
C PRO A 31 -4.75 -8.36 -1.74
N VAL A 32 -5.51 -7.35 -2.16
CA VAL A 32 -5.08 -6.32 -3.12
C VAL A 32 -5.15 -4.90 -2.57
N GLY A 33 -5.98 -4.68 -1.55
CA GLY A 33 -6.15 -3.39 -0.90
C GLY A 33 -7.52 -3.23 -0.27
N ILE A 34 -7.82 -2.01 0.17
CA ILE A 34 -9.10 -1.63 0.78
C ILE A 34 -9.70 -0.42 0.06
N LEU A 35 -11.03 -0.39 0.00
CA LEU A 35 -11.83 0.73 -0.51
C LEU A 35 -12.50 1.46 0.65
N ALA A 36 -12.50 2.79 0.60
CA ALA A 36 -13.39 3.60 1.42
C ALA A 36 -14.68 3.87 0.66
N TYR A 37 -15.81 3.74 1.35
CA TYR A 37 -17.13 4.00 0.83
C TYR A 37 -17.81 5.17 1.53
N ASP A 38 -18.62 5.91 0.78
CA ASP A 38 -19.60 6.89 1.25
C ASP A 38 -20.99 6.42 0.79
N GLY A 39 -21.72 5.77 1.70
CA GLY A 39 -22.85 4.91 1.32
C GLY A 39 -22.39 3.79 0.38
N ASP A 40 -23.01 3.69 -0.78
CA ASP A 40 -22.66 2.71 -1.81
C ASP A 40 -21.56 3.20 -2.78
N ASN A 41 -21.04 4.42 -2.58
CA ASN A 41 -20.08 5.02 -3.51
C ASN A 41 -18.63 4.80 -3.06
N PRO A 42 -17.77 4.14 -3.87
CA PRO A 42 -16.34 4.05 -3.55
C PRO A 42 -15.67 5.41 -3.76
N VAL A 43 -15.08 5.96 -2.70
CA VAL A 43 -14.53 7.33 -2.68
C VAL A 43 -13.01 7.39 -2.54
N ALA A 44 -12.36 6.35 -2.04
CA ALA A 44 -10.90 6.29 -1.93
C ALA A 44 -10.39 4.84 -1.88
N TRP A 45 -9.09 4.66 -2.11
CA TRP A 45 -8.44 3.34 -2.16
C TRP A 45 -7.10 3.37 -1.44
N CYS A 46 -6.74 2.25 -0.82
CA CYS A 46 -5.40 1.99 -0.30
C CYS A 46 -4.91 0.63 -0.80
N SER A 47 -3.75 0.61 -1.46
CA SER A 47 -3.11 -0.63 -1.92
C SER A 47 -2.28 -1.23 -0.79
N ILE A 48 -2.75 -2.35 -0.25
CA ILE A 48 -2.12 -3.05 0.86
C ILE A 48 -2.24 -4.57 0.67
N ALA A 49 -1.13 -5.29 0.82
CA ALA A 49 -1.06 -6.74 0.63
C ALA A 49 0.24 -7.33 1.23
N PRO A 50 0.37 -8.67 1.34
CA PRO A 50 1.64 -9.29 1.71
C PRO A 50 2.78 -8.87 0.77
N VAL A 51 3.97 -8.59 1.31
CA VAL A 51 5.09 -8.01 0.52
C VAL A 51 5.52 -8.90 -0.64
N GLY A 52 5.45 -10.22 -0.46
CA GLY A 52 5.80 -11.21 -1.50
C GLY A 52 4.93 -11.15 -2.75
N THR A 53 3.78 -10.48 -2.67
CA THR A 53 2.89 -10.29 -3.82
C THR A 53 3.31 -9.11 -4.72
N PHE A 54 4.26 -8.29 -4.29
CA PHE A 54 4.81 -7.16 -5.04
C PHE A 54 6.17 -7.54 -5.64
N GLN A 55 6.21 -7.87 -6.93
CA GLN A 55 7.42 -8.31 -7.64
C GLN A 55 8.65 -7.40 -7.46
N ARG A 56 8.46 -6.07 -7.32
CA ARG A 56 9.55 -5.09 -7.18
C ARG A 56 9.98 -4.83 -5.73
N LEU A 57 9.18 -5.26 -4.75
CA LEU A 57 9.48 -5.13 -3.32
C LEU A 57 9.92 -6.47 -2.70
N GLY A 58 9.62 -7.59 -3.37
CA GLY A 58 10.00 -8.94 -2.97
C GLY A 58 10.94 -9.62 -3.96
N LYS A 59 12.13 -9.04 -4.23
CA LYS A 59 13.22 -9.86 -4.77
C LYS A 59 13.63 -10.83 -3.66
N ALA A 60 13.33 -12.11 -3.88
CA ALA A 60 13.34 -13.19 -2.89
C ALA A 60 12.41 -12.88 -1.70
N VAL A 61 11.33 -13.65 -1.55
CA VAL A 61 10.71 -13.79 -0.24
C VAL A 61 11.71 -14.58 0.61
N ASP A 62 12.74 -13.90 1.11
CA ASP A 62 13.54 -14.43 2.21
C ASP A 62 12.58 -14.77 3.34
N LYS A 63 12.85 -15.85 4.08
CA LYS A 63 12.07 -16.25 5.27
C LYS A 63 11.86 -15.08 6.24
N GLU A 64 12.78 -14.11 6.24
CA GLU A 64 12.71 -12.88 7.04
C GLU A 64 11.53 -11.97 6.70
N ARG A 65 10.97 -12.05 5.50
CA ARG A 65 9.82 -11.23 5.05
C ARG A 65 8.47 -11.93 5.18
N GLU A 66 8.45 -13.14 5.75
CA GLU A 66 7.21 -13.84 6.08
C GLU A 66 6.36 -13.02 7.06
N GLY A 67 5.05 -12.90 6.82
CA GLY A 67 4.16 -12.08 7.64
C GLY A 67 4.34 -10.57 7.51
N VAL A 68 5.23 -10.08 6.63
CA VAL A 68 5.35 -8.65 6.32
C VAL A 68 4.34 -8.26 5.26
N TRP A 69 3.55 -7.24 5.55
CA TRP A 69 2.63 -6.60 4.63
C TRP A 69 3.18 -5.25 4.20
N SER A 70 2.76 -4.78 3.02
CA SER A 70 3.22 -3.52 2.45
C SER A 70 2.05 -2.65 2.01
N LEU A 71 2.03 -1.41 2.51
CA LEU A 71 1.14 -0.35 2.05
C LEU A 71 1.88 0.50 1.00
N THR A 72 1.41 0.45 -0.23
CA THR A 72 2.15 0.96 -1.40
C THR A 72 1.57 2.23 -2.03
N CYS A 73 0.31 2.57 -1.77
CA CYS A 73 -0.27 3.85 -2.17
C CYS A 73 -1.68 4.08 -1.62
N PHE A 74 -2.04 5.35 -1.49
CA PHE A 74 -3.40 5.85 -1.38
C PHE A 74 -3.85 6.49 -2.70
N PHE A 75 -5.14 6.37 -2.99
CA PHE A 75 -5.81 7.18 -3.99
C PHE A 75 -6.99 7.90 -3.34
N VAL A 76 -6.94 9.23 -3.37
CA VAL A 76 -8.02 10.12 -2.92
C VAL A 76 -8.30 11.13 -4.04
N PRO A 77 -9.54 11.20 -4.57
CA PRO A 77 -9.95 12.20 -5.55
C PRO A 77 -9.64 13.61 -5.05
N ARG A 78 -9.21 14.51 -5.95
CA ARG A 78 -8.79 15.88 -5.58
C ARG A 78 -9.84 16.60 -4.72
N ARG A 79 -11.12 16.48 -5.10
CA ARG A 79 -12.26 17.10 -4.40
C ARG A 79 -12.47 16.62 -2.95
N LEU A 80 -11.88 15.48 -2.57
CA LEU A 80 -12.03 14.87 -1.24
C LEU A 80 -10.74 14.93 -0.41
N ARG A 81 -9.69 15.59 -0.92
CA ARG A 81 -8.43 15.78 -0.17
C ARG A 81 -8.60 16.85 0.90
N GLY A 82 -7.73 16.84 1.90
CA GLY A 82 -7.81 17.79 3.03
C GLY A 82 -8.77 17.38 4.15
N HIS A 83 -9.64 16.39 3.91
CA HIS A 83 -10.64 15.93 4.89
C HIS A 83 -10.19 14.70 5.71
N GLY A 84 -8.89 14.45 5.79
CA GLY A 84 -8.35 13.35 6.62
C GLY A 84 -8.60 11.92 6.11
N LEU A 85 -9.13 11.73 4.90
CA LEU A 85 -9.40 10.39 4.34
C LEU A 85 -8.17 9.48 4.29
N SER A 86 -6.98 10.00 3.97
CA SER A 86 -5.76 9.20 3.98
C SER A 86 -5.44 8.64 5.37
N ARG A 87 -5.67 9.42 6.44
CA ARG A 87 -5.47 8.96 7.82
C ARG A 87 -6.46 7.86 8.18
N ARG A 88 -7.74 8.02 7.83
CA ARG A 88 -8.77 6.98 8.04
C ARG A 88 -8.43 5.69 7.28
N LEU A 89 -7.98 5.81 6.03
CA LEU A 89 -7.52 4.67 5.24
C LEU A 89 -6.29 3.99 5.84
N LEU A 90 -5.34 4.73 6.40
CA LEU A 90 -4.18 4.14 7.06
C LEU A 90 -4.60 3.31 8.28
N GLN A 91 -5.48 3.83 9.12
CA GLN A 91 -5.99 3.08 10.28
C GLN A 91 -6.72 1.81 9.85
N ALA A 92 -7.64 1.91 8.87
CA ALA A 92 -8.32 0.75 8.32
C ALA A 92 -7.35 -0.26 7.67
N ALA A 93 -6.26 0.21 7.06
CA ALA A 93 -5.24 -0.64 6.46
C ALA A 93 -4.43 -1.40 7.54
N ILE A 94 -4.11 -0.75 8.66
CA ILE A 94 -3.46 -1.38 9.82
C ILE A 94 -4.35 -2.50 10.39
N GLU A 95 -5.64 -2.19 10.62
CA GLU A 95 -6.62 -3.17 11.11
C GLU A 95 -6.79 -4.34 10.14
N HIS A 96 -6.91 -4.07 8.84
CA HIS A 96 -7.02 -5.09 7.81
C HIS A 96 -5.80 -6.01 7.77
N ALA A 97 -4.58 -5.44 7.84
CA ALA A 97 -3.36 -6.23 7.85
C ALA A 97 -3.28 -7.12 9.10
N ARG A 98 -3.58 -6.56 10.29
CA ARG A 98 -3.62 -7.33 11.55
C ARG A 98 -4.64 -8.47 11.47
N ALA A 99 -5.86 -8.21 11.00
CA ALA A 99 -6.91 -9.21 10.86
C ALA A 99 -6.54 -10.35 9.87
N ARG A 100 -5.68 -10.05 8.90
CA ARG A 100 -5.15 -11.04 7.94
C ARG A 100 -3.83 -11.68 8.39
N GLY A 101 -3.43 -11.51 9.65
CA GLY A 101 -2.25 -12.16 10.24
C GLY A 101 -0.91 -11.51 9.89
N ALA A 102 -0.89 -10.25 9.49
CA ALA A 102 0.35 -9.51 9.32
C ALA A 102 1.07 -9.33 10.67
N ARG A 103 2.38 -9.62 10.70
CA ARG A 103 3.25 -9.36 11.85
C ARG A 103 3.83 -7.94 11.83
N THR A 104 4.07 -7.43 10.63
CA THR A 104 4.65 -6.10 10.40
C THR A 104 4.01 -5.46 9.19
N LEU A 105 3.69 -4.17 9.29
CA LEU A 105 3.27 -3.35 8.15
C LEU A 105 4.39 -2.40 7.75
N GLU A 106 4.84 -2.49 6.50
CA GLU A 106 5.84 -1.61 5.89
C GLU A 106 5.16 -0.58 4.97
N ALA A 107 5.63 0.66 5.00
CA ALA A 107 5.15 1.74 4.16
C ALA A 107 6.30 2.59 3.63
N TYR A 108 6.03 3.40 2.60
CA TYR A 108 7.06 4.18 1.90
C TYR A 108 6.76 5.68 1.77
N PRO A 109 6.43 6.39 2.87
CA PRO A 109 6.07 7.81 2.79
C PRO A 109 7.23 8.68 2.31
N VAL A 110 6.88 9.94 2.04
CA VAL A 110 7.83 11.01 1.71
C VAL A 110 7.67 12.17 2.67
N GLU A 111 8.67 13.05 2.72
CA GLU A 111 8.59 14.28 3.50
C GLU A 111 7.46 15.22 3.01
N PRO A 112 6.93 16.11 3.89
CA PRO A 112 5.85 17.04 3.57
C PRO A 112 6.11 17.93 2.35
N ASP A 113 7.35 18.35 2.16
CA ASP A 113 7.83 19.23 1.09
C ASP A 113 8.15 18.48 -0.22
N SER A 114 8.08 17.15 -0.21
CA SER A 114 8.39 16.33 -1.38
C SER A 114 7.45 16.66 -2.56
N PRO A 115 8.00 17.09 -3.72
CA PRO A 115 7.21 17.55 -4.87
C PRO A 115 6.56 16.40 -5.65
N SER A 116 6.88 15.15 -5.30
CA SER A 116 6.40 13.95 -5.97
C SER A 116 5.98 12.88 -4.95
N TYR A 117 5.42 11.77 -5.43
CA TYR A 117 5.09 10.61 -4.59
C TYR A 117 4.11 10.85 -3.42
N GLY A 118 3.37 11.97 -3.41
CA GLY A 118 2.41 12.24 -2.32
C GLY A 118 1.28 11.22 -2.17
N TYR A 119 1.06 10.38 -3.18
CA TYR A 119 0.18 9.22 -3.08
C TYR A 119 0.70 8.13 -2.12
N LEU A 120 1.97 8.16 -1.71
CA LEU A 120 2.53 7.26 -0.69
C LEU A 120 2.19 7.71 0.74
N GLY A 121 1.61 8.90 0.90
CA GLY A 121 1.42 9.55 2.19
C GLY A 121 2.64 10.33 2.65
N ARG A 122 2.54 10.92 3.84
CA ARG A 122 3.57 11.81 4.40
C ARG A 122 4.12 11.24 5.71
N VAL A 123 5.42 11.41 5.96
CA VAL A 123 6.10 10.88 7.16
C VAL A 123 5.33 11.21 8.46
N PRO A 124 4.89 12.46 8.73
CA PRO A 124 4.15 12.77 9.97
C PRO A 124 2.86 11.97 10.17
N MET A 125 2.19 11.58 9.09
CA MET A 125 0.96 10.77 9.16
C MET A 125 1.26 9.34 9.63
N PHE A 126 2.41 8.77 9.27
CA PHE A 126 2.83 7.45 9.68
C PHE A 126 3.41 7.46 11.10
N LEU A 127 4.20 8.47 11.46
CA LEU A 127 4.68 8.68 12.83
C LEU A 127 3.50 8.76 13.82
N ALA A 128 2.47 9.54 13.48
CA ALA A 128 1.26 9.65 14.31
C ALA A 128 0.46 8.34 14.43
N ALA A 129 0.69 7.38 13.53
CA ALA A 129 0.11 6.04 13.57
C ALA A 129 1.02 4.99 14.24
N GLY A 130 2.14 5.43 14.84
CA GLY A 130 3.08 4.55 15.54
C GLY A 130 4.10 3.86 14.65
N PHE A 131 4.24 4.27 13.38
CA PHE A 131 5.31 3.75 12.55
C PHE A 131 6.66 4.35 12.96
N GLU A 132 7.69 3.53 12.88
CA GLU A 132 9.08 3.92 13.08
C GLU A 132 9.82 3.96 11.74
N GLU A 133 10.75 4.89 11.59
CA GLU A 133 11.60 4.97 10.41
C GLU A 133 12.75 3.96 10.49
N VAL A 134 12.88 3.15 9.44
CA VAL A 134 13.98 2.19 9.27
C VAL A 134 15.15 2.83 8.52
N GLY A 135 14.85 3.74 7.60
CA GLY A 135 15.85 4.49 6.86
C GLY A 135 15.37 4.92 5.47
N PRO A 136 16.24 5.58 4.67
CA PRO A 136 15.88 6.13 3.37
C PRO A 136 15.71 5.04 2.29
N LEU A 137 14.80 5.31 1.33
CA LEU A 137 14.55 4.51 0.13
C LEU A 137 14.70 5.36 -1.14
N GLY A 138 15.93 5.42 -1.65
CA GLY A 138 16.30 6.36 -2.70
C GLY A 138 16.36 7.78 -2.16
N THR A 139 16.06 8.78 -2.98
CA THR A 139 16.32 10.20 -2.63
C THR A 139 15.17 10.92 -1.92
N ARG A 140 13.95 10.36 -1.89
CA ARG A 140 12.75 11.09 -1.43
C ARG A 140 11.80 10.28 -0.56
N ARG A 141 12.00 8.97 -0.43
CA ARG A 141 11.09 8.08 0.28
C ARG A 141 11.82 7.50 1.48
N HIS A 142 11.04 7.08 2.47
CA HIS A 142 11.53 6.47 3.70
C HIS A 142 10.90 5.09 3.80
N VAL A 143 11.63 4.08 4.26
CA VAL A 143 11.04 2.83 4.72
C VAL A 143 10.59 3.05 6.15
N MET A 144 9.30 2.92 6.40
CA MET A 144 8.74 2.98 7.75
C MET A 144 8.02 1.67 8.08
N ARG A 145 8.11 1.22 9.32
CA ARG A 145 7.50 -0.04 9.79
C ARG A 145 6.68 0.15 11.04
N LEU A 146 5.60 -0.61 11.14
CA LEU A 146 4.77 -0.76 12.33
C LEU A 146 4.70 -2.25 12.68
N PRO A 147 5.24 -2.68 13.84
CA PRO A 147 4.95 -3.99 14.41
C PRO A 147 3.45 -4.11 14.74
N LEU A 148 2.83 -5.24 14.38
CA LEU A 148 1.39 -5.49 14.59
C LEU A 148 1.09 -6.59 15.61
N ALA A 149 2.16 -7.14 16.22
CA ALA A 149 2.12 -8.17 17.26
C ALA A 149 1.25 -7.77 18.46
#